data_AF-A0A1C6BE03-F1
#
_entry.id   AF-A0A1C6BE03-F1
#
_cell.length_a   1.000
_cell.length_b   1.000
_cell.length_c   1.000
_cell.angle_alpha   90.00
_cell.angle_beta   90.00
_cell.angle_gamma   90.00
#
_symmetry.space_group_name_H-M   'P 1'
#
loop_
_entity.id
_entity.type
_entity.pdbx_description
1 polymer ?
#
loop_
_entity_poly.entity_id
_entity_poly.type
_entity_poly.pdbx_seq_one_letter_code
_entity_poly.pdbx_strand_id
1 'polypeptide(L)'
;MPKNKQQEAQEKRLQKNIRQAKKTRADAKQGKTKSARSKPSKKGGFFAGLKADAPQTVQQSIPYREMYRDGICRLTDTLYTKTVQFFDINYQLAQADDKAQIFEGYCDFLNYFDASIHVQLTFINQRANMQDFTRSIDIPPRGDEYDGIRREYGDMLKNQLQKGNNGLTKRKYITFGIEADDLRTAKMRLERIETDVLANFKTLGVQARSLNGLERLELLHSQLHPDGQEKFHFQWSDLPKTGLSTKDFISPSGLSFSKDGKTFRVGDHSGAVSFLQILAPELTDRLLADLLDLNDAVTVNLHIQSIDQAQAIRNIKRKMSDLQKMTIEEQKKAVRSGYDMDISATRS
;
A
#
# COMPACT_ATOMS: atom_id res chain seq x y z
N MET A 1 -22.06 30.34 -69.98
CA MET A 1 -20.64 30.34 -69.60
C MET A 1 -20.14 28.91 -69.56
N PRO A 2 -19.32 28.46 -70.52
CA PRO A 2 -18.74 27.11 -70.50
C PRO A 2 -17.77 26.98 -69.31
N LYS A 3 -17.92 25.93 -68.52
CA LYS A 3 -17.07 25.68 -67.34
C LYS A 3 -15.61 25.49 -67.78
N ASN A 4 -14.70 26.14 -67.06
CA ASN A 4 -13.26 26.11 -67.38
C ASN A 4 -12.71 24.68 -67.14
N LYS A 5 -11.83 24.16 -68.00
CA LYS A 5 -11.31 22.77 -67.93
C LYS A 5 -10.73 22.39 -66.56
N GLN A 6 -10.24 23.37 -65.80
CA GLN A 6 -9.74 23.19 -64.44
C GLN A 6 -10.85 22.95 -63.40
N GLN A 7 -12.02 23.57 -63.56
CA GLN A 7 -13.18 23.38 -62.67
C GLN A 7 -13.81 21.99 -62.89
N GLU A 8 -13.90 21.51 -64.13
CA GLU A 8 -14.36 20.14 -64.41
C GLU A 8 -13.39 19.08 -63.86
N ALA A 9 -12.08 19.35 -63.89
CA ALA A 9 -11.07 18.46 -63.30
C ALA A 9 -11.17 18.42 -61.77
N GLN A 10 -11.46 19.54 -61.12
CA GLN A 10 -11.69 19.62 -59.67
C GLN A 10 -12.99 18.93 -59.26
N GLU A 11 -14.09 19.13 -59.99
CA GLU A 11 -15.36 18.42 -59.74
C GLU A 11 -15.19 16.90 -59.91
N LYS A 12 -14.46 16.44 -60.94
CA LYS A 12 -14.15 15.00 -61.12
C LYS A 12 -13.31 14.44 -59.99
N ARG A 13 -12.32 15.18 -59.48
CA ARG A 13 -11.51 14.77 -58.32
C ARG A 13 -12.33 14.71 -57.04
N LEU A 14 -13.20 15.71 -56.81
CA LEU A 14 -14.08 15.75 -55.64
C LEU A 14 -15.10 14.59 -55.67
N GLN A 15 -15.71 14.32 -56.83
CA GLN A 15 -16.61 13.18 -57.00
C GLN A 15 -15.90 11.84 -56.81
N LYS A 16 -14.64 11.71 -57.27
CA LYS A 16 -13.82 10.50 -57.03
C LYS A 16 -13.54 10.30 -55.54
N ASN A 17 -13.18 11.37 -54.82
CA ASN A 17 -12.94 11.33 -53.37
C ASN A 17 -14.22 11.01 -52.58
N ILE A 18 -15.37 11.55 -52.98
CA ILE A 18 -16.67 11.23 -52.35
C ILE A 18 -17.04 9.76 -52.61
N ARG A 19 -16.81 9.24 -53.82
CA ARG A 19 -17.05 7.81 -54.13
C ARG A 19 -16.11 6.90 -53.33
N GLN A 20 -14.84 7.29 -53.19
CA GLN A 20 -13.86 6.53 -52.40
C GLN A 20 -14.23 6.54 -50.92
N ALA A 21 -14.60 7.69 -50.35
CA ALA A 21 -15.06 7.80 -48.96
C ALA A 21 -16.37 7.03 -48.70
N LYS A 22 -17.29 6.99 -49.67
CA LYS A 22 -18.51 6.15 -49.60
C LYS A 22 -18.17 4.66 -49.65
N LYS A 23 -17.18 4.26 -50.47
CA LYS A 23 -16.70 2.88 -50.53
C LYS A 23 -16.03 2.46 -49.21
N THR A 24 -15.16 3.29 -48.65
CA THR A 24 -14.53 3.04 -47.34
C THR A 24 -15.56 2.98 -46.20
N ARG A 25 -16.62 3.80 -46.24
CA ARG A 25 -17.74 3.71 -45.27
C ARG A 25 -18.62 2.47 -45.49
N ALA A 26 -18.77 2.00 -46.73
CA ALA A 26 -19.50 0.77 -47.05
C ALA A 26 -18.70 -0.47 -46.62
N ASP A 27 -17.38 -0.48 -46.84
CA ASP A 27 -16.45 -1.53 -46.40
C ASP A 27 -16.40 -1.59 -44.85
N ALA A 28 -16.40 -0.42 -44.18
CA ALA A 28 -16.49 -0.33 -42.72
C ALA A 28 -17.86 -0.76 -42.14
N LYS A 29 -18.94 -0.71 -42.94
CA LYS A 29 -20.27 -1.21 -42.55
C LYS A 29 -20.45 -2.70 -42.87
N GLN A 30 -19.87 -3.21 -43.95
CA GLN A 30 -19.88 -4.64 -44.30
C GLN A 30 -18.95 -5.47 -43.40
N GLY A 31 -17.96 -4.84 -42.74
CA GLY A 31 -17.18 -5.46 -41.66
C GLY A 31 -17.96 -5.73 -40.36
N LYS A 32 -19.23 -5.32 -40.24
CA LYS A 32 -20.05 -5.46 -39.00
C LYS A 32 -21.21 -6.44 -39.09
N THR A 33 -21.34 -7.25 -40.14
CA THR A 33 -22.45 -8.23 -40.29
C THR A 33 -21.98 -9.60 -40.77
N LYS A 34 -21.01 -10.18 -40.04
CA LYS A 34 -20.90 -11.64 -39.85
C LYS A 34 -20.62 -11.92 -38.37
N SER A 35 -21.67 -11.77 -37.55
CA SER A 35 -21.74 -12.38 -36.22
C SER A 35 -21.94 -13.89 -36.38
N ALA A 36 -20.89 -14.58 -36.86
CA ALA A 36 -20.72 -15.99 -36.55
C ALA A 36 -20.00 -16.03 -35.19
N ARG A 37 -20.60 -16.76 -34.26
CA ARG A 37 -20.19 -16.94 -32.86
C ARG A 37 -18.81 -17.60 -32.78
N SER A 38 -17.74 -16.87 -33.10
CA SER A 38 -16.38 -17.29 -32.78
C SER A 38 -16.17 -17.04 -31.29
N LYS A 39 -16.00 -18.13 -30.53
CA LYS A 39 -15.53 -18.07 -29.14
C LYS A 39 -14.29 -17.16 -29.11
N PRO A 40 -14.19 -16.22 -28.16
CA PRO A 40 -12.98 -15.41 -28.04
C PRO A 40 -11.80 -16.35 -27.88
N SER A 41 -10.77 -16.16 -28.70
CA SER A 41 -9.51 -16.88 -28.57
C SER A 41 -9.04 -16.74 -27.14
N LYS A 42 -8.84 -17.87 -26.44
CA LYS A 42 -8.21 -17.97 -25.13
C LYS A 42 -6.76 -17.49 -25.23
N LYS A 43 -6.53 -16.18 -25.37
CA LYS A 43 -5.31 -15.54 -24.89
C LYS A 43 -5.68 -14.98 -23.54
N GLY A 44 -5.41 -15.79 -22.52
CA GLY A 44 -5.70 -15.49 -21.13
C GLY A 44 -5.10 -14.15 -20.74
N GLY A 45 -5.96 -13.21 -20.37
CA GLY A 45 -5.53 -12.10 -19.53
C GLY A 45 -4.97 -12.65 -18.22
N PHE A 46 -4.21 -11.83 -17.50
CA PHE A 46 -3.60 -12.10 -16.20
C PHE A 46 -4.49 -12.82 -15.16
N PHE A 47 -5.82 -12.83 -15.36
CA PHE A 47 -6.80 -13.46 -14.50
C PHE A 47 -7.27 -14.87 -14.93
N ALA A 48 -6.83 -15.40 -16.07
CA ALA A 48 -7.22 -16.74 -16.53
C ALA A 48 -6.42 -17.88 -15.85
N GLY A 49 -5.25 -17.58 -15.25
CA GLY A 49 -4.48 -18.53 -14.43
C GLY A 49 -5.00 -18.69 -12.99
N LEU A 50 -5.69 -17.67 -12.47
CA LEU A 50 -6.12 -17.63 -11.07
C LEU A 50 -7.18 -18.67 -10.67
N LYS A 51 -7.87 -19.32 -11.62
CA LYS A 51 -8.78 -20.43 -11.30
C LYS A 51 -8.07 -21.79 -11.13
N ALA A 52 -6.83 -21.92 -11.61
CA ALA A 52 -5.99 -23.10 -11.40
C ALA A 52 -4.99 -22.92 -10.24
N ASP A 53 -4.66 -21.67 -9.89
CA ASP A 53 -3.63 -21.30 -8.90
C ASP A 53 -4.18 -20.90 -7.52
N ALA A 54 -5.42 -21.26 -7.17
CA ALA A 54 -5.89 -21.00 -5.80
C ALA A 54 -5.06 -21.83 -4.81
N PRO A 55 -4.48 -21.22 -3.75
CA PRO A 55 -3.61 -21.92 -2.81
C PRO A 55 -4.37 -23.10 -2.18
N GLN A 56 -3.78 -24.28 -2.23
CA GLN A 56 -4.34 -25.51 -1.67
C GLN A 56 -3.96 -25.69 -0.20
N THR A 57 -2.89 -25.03 0.25
CA THR A 57 -2.44 -25.03 1.64
C THR A 57 -2.34 -23.62 2.19
N VAL A 58 -2.36 -23.48 3.53
CA VAL A 58 -2.20 -22.18 4.19
C VAL A 58 -0.84 -21.58 3.86
N GLN A 59 0.21 -22.39 3.81
CA GLN A 59 1.57 -21.98 3.43
C GLN A 59 1.61 -21.37 2.02
N GLN A 60 0.86 -21.94 1.06
CA GLN A 60 0.78 -21.41 -0.30
C GLN A 60 0.08 -20.05 -0.35
N SER A 61 -0.80 -19.74 0.60
CA SER A 61 -1.46 -18.44 0.68
C SER A 61 -0.55 -17.30 1.16
N ILE A 62 0.60 -17.62 1.77
CA ILE A 62 1.55 -16.62 2.28
C ILE A 62 2.54 -16.21 1.16
N PRO A 63 2.54 -14.95 0.70
CA PRO A 63 3.11 -14.55 -0.59
C PRO A 63 4.61 -14.20 -0.56
N TYR A 64 5.42 -14.90 0.24
CA TYR A 64 6.89 -14.86 0.11
C TYR A 64 7.45 -16.22 -0.28
N ARG A 65 8.68 -16.27 -0.79
CA ARG A 65 9.39 -17.52 -1.08
C ARG A 65 10.33 -17.90 0.04
N GLU A 66 11.23 -16.99 0.42
CA GLU A 66 12.24 -17.22 1.43
C GLU A 66 12.39 -16.02 2.37
N MET A 67 12.67 -16.32 3.65
CA MET A 67 13.04 -15.35 4.67
C MET A 67 14.48 -15.61 5.11
N TYR A 68 15.33 -14.60 5.04
CA TYR A 68 16.73 -14.69 5.45
C TYR A 68 16.92 -14.13 6.86
N ARG A 69 18.02 -14.55 7.52
CA ARG A 69 18.33 -14.20 8.92
C ARG A 69 18.50 -12.71 9.15
N ASP A 70 18.98 -11.99 8.15
CA ASP A 70 19.20 -10.53 8.19
C ASP A 70 17.93 -9.70 7.90
N GLY A 71 16.77 -10.36 7.79
CA GLY A 71 15.48 -9.69 7.58
C GLY A 71 15.12 -9.46 6.12
N ILE A 72 16.02 -9.78 5.18
CA ILE A 72 15.70 -9.75 3.75
C ILE A 72 14.68 -10.87 3.46
N CYS A 73 13.65 -10.55 2.69
CA CYS A 73 12.64 -11.49 2.27
C CYS A 73 12.51 -11.47 0.74
N ARG A 74 12.61 -12.64 0.13
CA ARG A 74 12.43 -12.85 -1.30
C ARG A 74 10.97 -13.15 -1.59
N LEU A 75 10.30 -12.29 -2.34
CA LEU A 75 8.86 -12.44 -2.67
C LEU A 75 8.67 -13.19 -3.98
N THR A 76 9.47 -12.88 -5.00
CA THR A 76 9.41 -13.50 -6.33
C THR A 76 10.81 -13.98 -6.74
N ASP A 77 11.00 -14.32 -8.01
CA ASP A 77 12.34 -14.63 -8.53
C ASP A 77 13.31 -13.45 -8.38
N THR A 78 12.81 -12.23 -8.52
CA THR A 78 13.63 -11.01 -8.60
C THR A 78 13.34 -9.97 -7.52
N LEU A 79 12.19 -10.05 -6.83
CA LEU A 79 11.79 -9.06 -5.84
C LEU A 79 12.27 -9.43 -4.43
N TYR A 80 13.07 -8.55 -3.84
CA TYR A 80 13.58 -8.65 -2.47
C TYR A 80 13.14 -7.43 -1.66
N THR A 81 12.83 -7.65 -0.38
CA THR A 81 12.32 -6.60 0.51
C THR A 81 13.01 -6.62 1.87
N LYS A 82 13.05 -5.47 2.53
CA LYS A 82 13.47 -5.32 3.92
C LYS A 82 12.47 -4.44 4.67
N THR A 83 12.39 -4.61 5.99
CA THR A 83 11.40 -3.91 6.84
C THR A 83 12.09 -3.24 8.02
N VAL A 84 11.71 -1.99 8.26
CA VAL A 84 12.14 -1.18 9.41
C VAL A 84 10.92 -0.85 10.25
N GLN A 85 11.02 -1.03 11.57
CA GLN A 85 10.06 -0.52 12.53
C GLN A 85 10.41 0.92 12.88
N PHE A 86 9.41 1.79 12.96
CA PHE A 86 9.59 3.18 13.41
C PHE A 86 8.55 3.55 14.47
N PHE A 87 8.83 4.61 15.22
CA PHE A 87 8.03 5.06 16.36
C PHE A 87 7.54 6.50 16.18
N ASP A 88 6.52 6.87 16.95
CA ASP A 88 5.90 8.18 16.85
C ASP A 88 6.76 9.31 17.41
N ILE A 89 6.54 10.49 16.84
CA ILE A 89 7.00 11.78 17.33
C ILE A 89 5.80 12.67 17.61
N ASN A 90 5.97 13.66 18.48
CA ASN A 90 4.91 14.59 18.86
C ASN A 90 4.66 15.63 17.77
N TYR A 91 3.85 15.28 16.75
CA TYR A 91 3.49 16.20 15.68
C TYR A 91 2.36 17.17 16.09
N GLN A 92 1.32 16.69 16.77
CA GLN A 92 0.12 17.50 17.05
C GLN A 92 0.41 18.70 17.99
N LEU A 93 1.27 18.49 18.98
CA LEU A 93 1.66 19.49 19.99
C LEU A 93 2.86 20.34 19.55
N ALA A 94 3.48 20.04 18.41
CA ALA A 94 4.59 20.82 17.88
C ALA A 94 4.15 22.24 17.49
N GLN A 95 5.09 23.19 17.56
CA GLN A 95 4.86 24.56 17.12
C GLN A 95 4.68 24.61 15.59
N ALA A 96 4.17 25.73 15.07
CA ALA A 96 3.90 25.86 13.64
C ALA A 96 5.17 25.67 12.79
N ASP A 97 6.29 26.25 13.23
CA ASP A 97 7.58 26.14 12.54
C ASP A 97 8.11 24.69 12.58
N ASP A 98 8.04 24.03 13.74
CA ASP A 98 8.40 22.61 13.88
C ASP A 98 7.54 21.70 13.00
N LYS A 99 6.23 21.98 12.90
CA LYS A 99 5.32 21.23 12.03
C LYS A 99 5.70 21.38 10.56
N ALA A 100 6.03 22.59 10.13
CA ALA A 100 6.50 22.85 8.77
C ALA A 100 7.81 22.08 8.50
N GLN A 101 8.76 22.11 9.43
CA GLN A 101 10.03 21.40 9.30
C GLN A 101 9.84 19.87 9.24
N ILE A 102 8.98 19.31 10.10
CA ILE A 102 8.65 17.87 10.08
C ILE A 102 7.98 17.50 8.75
N PHE A 103 7.07 18.35 8.26
CA PHE A 103 6.38 18.12 7.00
C PHE A 103 7.35 18.14 5.80
N GLU A 104 8.21 19.15 5.71
CA GLU A 104 9.25 19.24 4.67
C GLU A 104 10.20 18.04 4.71
N GLY A 105 10.70 17.68 5.89
CA GLY A 105 11.57 16.50 6.02
C GLY A 105 10.86 15.19 5.67
N TYR A 106 9.55 15.09 5.92
CA TYR A 106 8.76 13.93 5.51
C TYR A 106 8.55 13.91 3.98
N CYS A 107 8.35 15.07 3.35
CA CYS A 107 8.34 15.17 1.89
C CYS A 107 9.68 14.74 1.28
N ASP A 108 10.81 15.19 1.83
CA ASP A 108 12.15 14.79 1.38
C ASP A 108 12.36 13.27 1.55
N PHE A 109 11.91 12.71 2.67
CA PHE A 109 11.93 11.27 2.89
C PHE A 109 11.11 10.50 1.84
N LEU A 110 9.93 10.98 1.48
CA LEU A 110 9.12 10.35 0.43
C LEU A 110 9.76 10.50 -0.96
N ASN A 111 10.39 11.65 -1.23
CA ASN A 111 11.06 11.94 -2.49
C ASN A 111 12.38 11.16 -2.67
N TYR A 112 12.96 10.62 -1.60
CA TYR A 112 14.12 9.73 -1.68
C TYR A 112 13.82 8.46 -2.50
N PHE A 113 12.59 7.95 -2.44
CA PHE A 113 12.22 6.72 -3.12
C PHE A 113 11.95 6.97 -4.61
N ASP A 114 12.82 6.47 -5.48
CA ASP A 114 12.61 6.51 -6.91
C ASP A 114 11.62 5.41 -7.39
N ALA A 115 11.30 5.42 -8.69
CA ALA A 115 10.37 4.47 -9.29
C ALA A 115 10.85 3.00 -9.28
N SER A 116 12.12 2.75 -8.92
CA SER A 116 12.69 1.40 -8.80
C SER A 116 12.52 0.79 -7.40
N ILE A 117 12.10 1.59 -6.42
CA ILE A 117 11.89 1.15 -5.04
C ILE A 117 10.39 1.05 -4.75
N HIS A 118 9.93 -0.15 -4.44
CA HIS A 118 8.57 -0.38 -3.97
C HIS A 118 8.49 -0.06 -2.48
N VAL A 119 7.58 0.83 -2.08
CA VAL A 119 7.44 1.24 -0.68
C VAL A 119 6.03 0.95 -0.16
N GLN A 120 5.98 0.43 1.06
CA GLN A 120 4.75 0.19 1.80
C GLN A 120 4.92 0.64 3.24
N LEU A 121 4.02 1.48 3.71
CA LEU A 121 3.83 1.75 5.14
C LEU A 121 2.77 0.80 5.68
N THR A 122 3.06 0.15 6.79
CA THR A 122 2.17 -0.78 7.47
C THR A 122 1.97 -0.31 8.89
N PHE A 123 0.71 -0.08 9.23
CA PHE A 123 0.30 0.28 10.58
C PHE A 123 -0.61 -0.81 11.12
N ILE A 124 -0.27 -1.33 12.29
CA ILE A 124 -0.96 -2.47 12.89
C ILE A 124 -1.48 -2.04 14.25
N ASN A 125 -2.80 -2.05 14.39
CA ASN A 125 -3.48 -2.03 15.67
C ASN A 125 -3.88 -3.48 15.97
N GLN A 126 -3.29 -4.07 17.00
CA GLN A 126 -3.57 -5.45 17.40
C GLN A 126 -3.85 -5.53 18.88
N ARG A 127 -4.71 -6.48 19.29
CA ARG A 127 -4.90 -6.79 20.71
C ARG A 127 -3.58 -7.25 21.33
N ALA A 128 -3.15 -6.53 22.36
CA ALA A 128 -2.01 -6.87 23.17
C ALA A 128 -2.25 -8.25 23.81
N ASN A 129 -1.24 -9.11 23.76
CA ASN A 129 -1.21 -10.25 24.65
C ASN A 129 -0.99 -9.72 26.08
N MET A 130 -2.07 -9.72 26.86
CA MET A 130 -2.09 -9.16 28.21
C MET A 130 -1.05 -9.82 29.12
N GLN A 131 -0.63 -11.07 28.85
CA GLN A 131 0.43 -11.74 29.61
C GLN A 131 1.81 -11.13 29.34
N ASP A 132 2.15 -10.86 28.08
CA ASP A 132 3.46 -10.29 27.72
C ASP A 132 3.57 -8.83 28.17
N PHE A 133 2.47 -8.08 28.11
CA PHE A 133 2.40 -6.72 28.64
C PHE A 133 2.38 -6.65 30.17
N THR A 134 1.76 -7.62 30.84
CA THR A 134 1.84 -7.70 32.31
C THR A 134 3.28 -7.96 32.75
N ARG A 135 4.04 -8.81 32.03
CA ARG A 135 5.45 -9.07 32.33
C ARG A 135 6.35 -7.85 32.11
N SER A 136 6.06 -7.00 31.12
CA SER A 136 6.91 -5.82 30.85
C SER A 136 6.75 -4.71 31.88
N ILE A 137 5.61 -4.65 32.57
CA ILE A 137 5.34 -3.72 33.67
C ILE A 137 5.46 -4.38 35.05
N ASP A 138 5.84 -5.65 35.12
CA ASP A 138 5.99 -6.37 36.38
C ASP A 138 7.22 -5.85 37.11
N ILE A 139 7.02 -5.40 38.34
CA ILE A 139 8.09 -4.87 39.18
C ILE A 139 8.46 -5.98 40.14
N PRO A 140 9.62 -6.66 39.95
CA PRO A 140 10.00 -7.76 40.81
C PRO A 140 10.27 -7.28 42.24
N PRO A 141 9.92 -8.08 43.26
CA PRO A 141 10.26 -7.77 44.64
C PRO A 141 11.78 -7.81 44.83
N ARG A 142 12.29 -6.95 45.72
CA ARG A 142 13.72 -6.92 46.08
C ARG A 142 14.00 -7.42 47.49
N GLY A 143 12.96 -7.77 48.26
CA GLY A 143 13.10 -8.23 49.64
C GLY A 143 13.41 -7.10 50.62
N ASP A 144 13.01 -5.86 50.29
CA ASP A 144 13.17 -4.69 51.16
C ASP A 144 11.81 -4.13 51.62
N GLU A 145 11.83 -3.12 52.48
CA GLU A 145 10.64 -2.47 53.05
C GLU A 145 9.72 -1.82 52.00
N TYR A 146 10.20 -1.60 50.77
CA TYR A 146 9.45 -0.94 49.69
C TYR A 146 8.65 -1.93 48.83
N ASP A 147 8.74 -3.25 49.07
CA ASP A 147 8.02 -4.26 48.29
C ASP A 147 6.49 -4.09 48.33
N GLY A 148 5.94 -3.58 49.43
CA GLY A 148 4.52 -3.23 49.53
C GLY A 148 4.12 -2.15 48.51
N ILE A 149 4.92 -1.09 48.41
CA ILE A 149 4.71 0.02 47.46
C ILE A 149 4.91 -0.46 46.03
N ARG A 150 5.91 -1.30 45.76
CA ARG A 150 6.15 -1.87 44.42
C ARG A 150 4.96 -2.68 43.94
N ARG A 151 4.34 -3.47 44.82
CA ARG A 151 3.14 -4.25 44.49
C ARG A 151 1.96 -3.34 44.17
N GLU A 152 1.67 -2.36 45.02
CA GLU A 152 0.56 -1.43 44.81
C GLU A 152 0.74 -0.61 43.53
N TYR A 153 1.95 -0.12 43.27
CA TYR A 153 2.28 0.59 42.04
C TYR A 153 2.16 -0.31 40.81
N GLY A 154 2.64 -1.56 40.88
CA GLY A 154 2.46 -2.55 39.82
C GLY A 154 0.99 -2.84 39.53
N ASP A 155 0.15 -2.96 40.57
CA ASP A 155 -1.29 -3.18 40.43
C ASP A 155 -2.02 -1.93 39.90
N MET A 156 -1.58 -0.73 40.28
CA MET A 156 -2.04 0.52 39.69
C MET A 156 -1.72 0.57 38.18
N LEU A 157 -0.49 0.21 37.77
CA LEU A 157 -0.11 0.15 36.36
C LEU A 157 -0.95 -0.87 35.57
N LYS A 158 -1.21 -2.05 36.14
CA LYS A 158 -2.13 -3.05 35.55
C LYS A 158 -3.56 -2.52 35.39
N ASN A 159 -4.07 -1.81 36.40
CA ASN A 159 -5.42 -1.23 36.36
C ASN A 159 -5.53 -0.07 35.36
N GLN A 160 -4.52 0.78 35.26
CA GLN A 160 -4.47 1.82 34.22
C GLN A 160 -4.38 1.20 32.82
N LEU A 161 -3.63 0.11 32.67
CA LEU A 161 -3.52 -0.60 31.40
C LEU A 161 -4.87 -1.18 30.93
N GLN A 162 -5.63 -1.78 31.85
CA GLN A 162 -6.99 -2.26 31.56
C GLN A 162 -7.95 -1.14 31.13
N LYS A 163 -7.73 0.09 31.62
CA LYS A 163 -8.60 1.25 31.36
C LYS A 163 -8.15 2.12 30.17
N GLY A 164 -6.87 2.15 29.86
CA GLY A 164 -6.26 3.22 29.05
C GLY A 164 -6.07 2.94 27.56
N ASN A 165 -6.17 1.69 27.10
CA ASN A 165 -5.86 1.37 25.70
C ASN A 165 -6.72 0.26 25.07
N ASN A 166 -7.85 -0.11 25.68
CA ASN A 166 -8.67 -1.27 25.29
C ASN A 166 -7.86 -2.58 25.06
N GLY A 167 -6.65 -2.66 25.64
CA GLY A 167 -5.71 -3.74 25.37
C GLY A 167 -5.20 -3.79 23.93
N LEU A 168 -5.00 -2.66 23.24
CA LEU A 168 -4.41 -2.60 21.89
C LEU A 168 -2.95 -2.12 21.92
N THR A 169 -2.13 -2.70 21.04
CA THR A 169 -0.75 -2.28 20.76
C THR A 169 -0.69 -1.77 19.32
N LYS A 170 -0.17 -0.55 19.15
CA LYS A 170 0.06 0.07 17.84
C LYS A 170 1.51 -0.14 17.41
N ARG A 171 1.74 -0.63 16.19
CA ARG A 171 3.08 -0.84 15.62
C ARG A 171 3.14 -0.29 14.20
N LYS A 172 4.26 0.34 13.84
CA LYS A 172 4.44 1.02 12.55
C LYS A 172 5.70 0.51 11.86
N TYR A 173 5.56 0.19 10.57
CA TYR A 173 6.62 -0.40 9.77
C TYR A 173 6.68 0.27 8.41
N ILE A 174 7.89 0.41 7.88
CA ILE A 174 8.11 0.67 6.46
C ILE A 174 8.77 -0.56 5.86
N THR A 175 8.21 -1.05 4.76
CA THR A 175 8.80 -2.10 3.94
C THR A 175 9.17 -1.52 2.60
N PHE A 176 10.44 -1.66 2.22
CA PHE A 176 10.93 -1.26 0.92
C PHE A 176 11.47 -2.47 0.17
N GLY A 177 11.30 -2.48 -1.15
CA GLY A 177 11.71 -3.58 -2.01
C GLY A 177 12.28 -3.14 -3.34
N ILE A 178 13.13 -3.98 -3.90
CA ILE A 178 13.82 -3.76 -5.17
C ILE A 178 13.82 -5.04 -6.00
N GLU A 179 13.88 -4.87 -7.31
CA GLU A 179 14.16 -5.95 -8.25
C GLU A 179 15.68 -6.14 -8.41
N ALA A 180 16.13 -7.40 -8.31
CA ALA A 180 17.52 -7.81 -8.49
C ALA A 180 17.60 -9.28 -8.95
N ASP A 181 18.62 -9.62 -9.74
CA ASP A 181 18.78 -10.98 -10.29
C ASP A 181 19.25 -12.00 -9.24
N ASP A 182 19.99 -11.53 -8.23
CA ASP A 182 20.60 -12.37 -7.22
C ASP A 182 20.59 -11.73 -5.82
N LEU A 183 20.64 -12.59 -4.80
CA LEU A 183 20.57 -12.19 -3.39
C LEU A 183 21.73 -11.28 -2.98
N ARG A 184 22.95 -11.47 -3.53
CA ARG A 184 24.11 -10.65 -3.14
C ARG A 184 23.92 -9.22 -3.62
N THR A 185 23.48 -9.03 -4.86
CA THR A 185 23.16 -7.72 -5.42
C THR A 185 21.98 -7.07 -4.68
N ALA A 186 20.93 -7.86 -4.39
CA ALA A 186 19.78 -7.39 -3.62
C ALA A 186 20.20 -6.89 -2.23
N LYS A 187 21.03 -7.67 -1.52
CA LYS A 187 21.50 -7.37 -0.18
C LYS A 187 22.27 -6.05 -0.11
N MET A 188 23.28 -5.85 -0.97
CA MET A 188 24.05 -4.61 -0.97
C MET A 188 23.17 -3.36 -1.19
N ARG A 189 22.20 -3.45 -2.12
CA ARG A 189 21.30 -2.34 -2.40
C ARG A 189 20.31 -2.10 -1.27
N LEU A 190 19.73 -3.16 -0.69
CA LEU A 190 18.80 -3.07 0.43
C LEU A 190 19.45 -2.52 1.70
N GLU A 191 20.69 -2.90 2.01
CA GLU A 191 21.43 -2.38 3.17
C GLU A 191 21.78 -0.89 3.01
N ARG A 192 22.06 -0.45 1.78
CA ARG A 192 22.22 0.98 1.49
C ARG A 192 20.91 1.74 1.71
N ILE A 193 19.81 1.25 1.13
CA ILE A 193 18.49 1.86 1.30
C ILE A 193 18.08 1.91 2.77
N GLU A 194 18.32 0.83 3.51
CA GLU A 194 18.10 0.77 4.95
C GLU A 194 18.87 1.86 5.71
N THR A 195 20.15 2.04 5.40
CA THR A 195 20.98 3.07 6.03
C THR A 195 20.42 4.46 5.76
N ASP A 196 20.03 4.74 4.51
CA ASP A 196 19.45 6.01 4.12
C ASP A 196 18.08 6.24 4.80
N VAL A 197 17.23 5.21 4.89
CA VAL A 197 15.93 5.28 5.59
C VAL A 197 16.12 5.58 7.08
N LEU A 198 17.05 4.90 7.75
CA LEU A 198 17.35 5.15 9.16
C LEU A 198 17.95 6.54 9.39
N ALA A 199 18.80 7.03 8.47
CA ALA A 199 19.34 8.37 8.53
C ALA A 199 18.25 9.45 8.38
N ASN A 200 17.34 9.29 7.41
CA ASN A 200 16.20 10.20 7.24
C ASN A 200 15.29 10.22 8.47
N PHE A 201 14.96 9.05 9.03
CA PHE A 201 14.18 9.00 10.28
C PHE A 201 14.91 9.68 11.44
N LYS A 202 16.22 9.50 11.56
CA LYS A 202 17.02 10.18 12.59
C LYS A 202 16.97 11.71 12.43
N THR A 203 17.03 12.23 11.20
CA THR A 203 16.88 13.67 10.92
C THR A 203 15.51 14.20 11.34
N LEU A 204 14.46 13.39 11.17
CA LEU A 204 13.10 13.71 11.62
C LEU A 204 12.89 13.54 13.14
N GLY A 205 13.90 13.11 13.90
CA GLY A 205 13.76 12.78 15.31
C GLY A 205 12.97 11.49 15.57
N VAL A 206 12.70 10.69 14.53
CA VAL A 206 11.98 9.42 14.59
C VAL A 206 12.94 8.33 15.03
N GLN A 207 12.59 7.61 16.09
CA GLN A 207 13.29 6.38 16.44
C GLN A 207 12.90 5.29 15.45
N ALA A 208 13.90 4.59 14.91
CA ALA A 208 13.68 3.50 13.97
C ALA A 208 14.74 2.41 14.13
N ARG A 209 14.35 1.17 13.83
CA ARG A 209 15.24 0.00 13.87
C ARG A 209 14.87 -0.98 12.77
N SER A 210 15.87 -1.61 12.19
CA SER A 210 15.63 -2.68 11.23
C SER A 210 15.16 -3.96 11.91
N LEU A 211 14.31 -4.73 11.22
CA LEU A 211 13.92 -6.05 11.67
C LEU A 211 14.84 -7.11 11.07
N ASN A 212 15.34 -7.99 11.93
CA ASN A 212 15.99 -9.22 11.46
C ASN A 212 14.94 -10.25 11.01
N GLY A 213 15.40 -11.40 10.49
CA GLY A 213 14.50 -12.42 9.95
C GLY A 213 13.57 -13.05 10.99
N LEU A 214 14.03 -13.22 12.23
CA LEU A 214 13.21 -13.76 13.32
C LEU A 214 12.09 -12.79 13.67
N GLU A 215 12.43 -11.51 13.88
CA GLU A 215 11.47 -10.46 14.22
C GLU A 215 10.45 -10.22 13.10
N ARG A 216 10.87 -10.37 11.85
CA ARG A 216 9.98 -10.26 10.69
C ARG A 216 9.04 -11.46 10.58
N LEU A 217 9.50 -12.68 10.92
CA LEU A 217 8.62 -13.85 11.03
C LEU A 217 7.63 -13.69 12.18
N GLU A 218 8.07 -13.18 13.33
CA GLU A 218 7.20 -12.87 14.47
C GLU A 218 6.13 -11.84 14.09
N LEU A 219 6.50 -10.80 13.34
CA LEU A 219 5.57 -9.82 12.79
C LEU A 219 4.51 -10.48 11.88
N LEU A 220 4.94 -11.33 10.94
CA LEU A 220 4.02 -12.04 10.05
C LEU A 220 3.11 -13.01 10.82
N HIS A 221 3.68 -13.77 11.77
CA HIS A 221 2.93 -14.65 12.66
C HIS A 221 1.87 -13.88 13.42
N SER A 222 2.21 -12.72 13.99
CA SER A 222 1.25 -11.92 14.76
C SER A 222 0.05 -11.43 13.93
N GLN A 223 0.22 -11.21 12.64
CA GLN A 223 -0.87 -10.82 11.73
C GLN A 223 -1.73 -12.02 11.31
N LEU A 224 -1.15 -13.21 11.27
CA LEU A 224 -1.85 -14.45 10.95
C LEU A 224 -2.48 -15.12 12.19
N HIS A 225 -2.17 -14.65 13.40
CA HIS A 225 -2.73 -15.13 14.66
C HIS A 225 -3.32 -13.97 15.45
N PRO A 226 -4.50 -13.46 15.04
CA PRO A 226 -5.07 -12.22 15.58
C PRO A 226 -5.51 -12.31 17.06
N ASP A 227 -5.69 -13.52 17.60
CA ASP A 227 -6.05 -13.74 19.02
C ASP A 227 -4.90 -13.43 19.99
N GLY A 228 -3.66 -13.43 19.49
CA GLY A 228 -2.44 -13.27 20.28
C GLY A 228 -2.20 -14.37 21.31
N GLN A 229 -2.98 -15.46 21.33
CA GLN A 229 -2.85 -16.53 22.32
C GLN A 229 -1.73 -17.50 21.94
N GLU A 230 -1.57 -17.76 20.65
CA GLU A 230 -0.50 -18.60 20.15
C GLU A 230 0.83 -17.83 20.17
N LYS A 231 1.80 -18.37 20.91
CA LYS A 231 3.15 -17.81 20.98
C LYS A 231 3.97 -18.30 19.80
N PHE A 232 4.70 -17.37 19.18
CA PHE A 232 5.62 -17.70 18.11
C PHE A 232 6.85 -18.43 18.67
N HIS A 233 7.05 -19.67 18.22
CA HIS A 233 8.21 -20.49 18.58
C HIS A 233 8.97 -20.88 17.31
N PHE A 234 10.14 -20.28 17.13
CA PHE A 234 10.98 -20.57 15.97
C PHE A 234 12.45 -20.42 16.30
N GLN A 235 13.25 -21.42 15.92
CA GLN A 235 14.68 -21.28 15.84
C GLN A 235 15.18 -21.72 14.47
N TRP A 236 16.12 -20.97 13.92
CA TRP A 236 16.70 -21.30 12.62
C TRP A 236 17.39 -22.67 12.57
N SER A 237 17.84 -23.20 13.71
CA SER A 237 18.41 -24.54 13.83
C SER A 237 17.41 -25.66 13.58
N ASP A 238 16.12 -25.37 13.61
CA ASP A 238 15.06 -26.38 13.53
C ASP A 238 14.69 -26.68 12.07
N LEU A 239 14.90 -25.73 11.15
CA LEU A 239 14.67 -25.91 9.71
C LEU A 239 15.37 -27.16 9.14
N PRO A 240 16.72 -27.32 9.26
CA PRO A 240 17.39 -28.50 8.72
C PRO A 240 17.06 -29.80 9.45
N LYS A 241 16.60 -29.73 10.71
CA LYS A 241 16.28 -30.92 11.52
C LYS A 241 14.90 -31.48 11.20
N THR A 242 13.94 -30.61 10.93
CA THR A 242 12.53 -30.97 10.74
C THR A 242 12.15 -31.07 9.26
N GLY A 243 12.92 -30.45 8.36
CA GLY A 243 12.55 -30.30 6.95
C GLY A 243 11.43 -29.30 6.71
N LEU A 244 10.98 -28.61 7.77
CA LEU A 244 9.97 -27.56 7.68
C LEU A 244 10.56 -26.28 7.10
N SER A 245 9.72 -25.48 6.46
CA SER A 245 10.02 -24.14 5.98
C SER A 245 9.63 -23.08 7.01
N THR A 246 10.13 -21.85 6.87
CA THR A 246 9.70 -20.74 7.75
C THR A 246 8.20 -20.47 7.68
N LYS A 247 7.55 -20.81 6.56
CA LYS A 247 6.10 -20.67 6.40
C LYS A 247 5.34 -21.58 7.35
N ASP A 248 5.85 -22.78 7.62
CA ASP A 248 5.18 -23.75 8.48
C ASP A 248 5.09 -23.25 9.92
N PHE A 249 6.08 -22.47 10.38
CA PHE A 249 6.12 -21.90 11.73
C PHE A 249 5.25 -20.65 11.92
N ILE A 250 4.83 -20.00 10.82
CA ILE A 250 3.99 -18.79 10.89
C ILE A 250 2.58 -19.02 10.36
N SER A 251 2.29 -20.18 9.80
CA SER A 251 1.00 -20.47 9.20
C SER A 251 0.00 -20.83 10.29
N PRO A 252 -1.21 -20.24 10.28
CA PRO A 252 -2.28 -20.66 11.18
C PRO A 252 -2.78 -22.05 10.81
N SER A 253 -3.48 -22.71 11.75
CA SER A 253 -4.02 -24.06 11.52
C SER A 253 -5.00 -24.14 10.34
N GLY A 254 -5.62 -23.02 9.96
CA GLY A 254 -6.53 -22.96 8.82
C GLY A 254 -6.85 -21.54 8.39
N LEU A 255 -7.00 -21.35 7.07
CA LEU A 255 -7.41 -20.11 6.43
C LEU A 255 -8.52 -20.42 5.42
N SER A 256 -9.66 -19.73 5.52
CA SER A 256 -10.76 -19.89 4.57
C SER A 256 -11.22 -18.56 4.01
N PHE A 257 -11.61 -18.55 2.74
CA PHE A 257 -12.05 -17.35 2.03
C PHE A 257 -13.51 -17.49 1.64
N SER A 258 -14.30 -16.42 1.85
CA SER A 258 -15.69 -16.42 1.45
C SER A 258 -15.84 -16.37 -0.07
N LYS A 259 -16.92 -16.96 -0.58
CA LYS A 259 -17.20 -17.03 -2.02
C LYS A 259 -17.42 -15.66 -2.68
N ASP A 260 -17.80 -14.65 -1.89
CA ASP A 260 -17.97 -13.28 -2.37
C ASP A 260 -16.64 -12.51 -2.49
N GLY A 261 -15.53 -13.10 -2.04
CA GLY A 261 -14.18 -12.54 -2.13
C GLY A 261 -13.92 -11.35 -1.21
N LYS A 262 -14.81 -11.05 -0.25
CA LYS A 262 -14.70 -9.86 0.61
C LYS A 262 -14.23 -10.18 2.03
N THR A 263 -14.46 -11.41 2.49
CA THR A 263 -14.16 -11.83 3.85
C THR A 263 -13.29 -13.08 3.88
N PHE A 264 -12.59 -13.25 4.99
CA PHE A 264 -11.78 -14.43 5.23
C PHE A 264 -11.90 -14.81 6.71
N ARG A 265 -11.55 -16.06 7.04
CA ARG A 265 -11.49 -16.53 8.42
C ARG A 265 -10.14 -17.15 8.73
N VAL A 266 -9.65 -16.84 9.91
CA VAL A 266 -8.43 -17.40 10.50
C VAL A 266 -8.80 -17.93 11.88
N GLY A 267 -8.85 -19.26 12.04
CA GLY A 267 -9.44 -19.89 13.22
C GLY A 267 -10.87 -19.37 13.47
N ASP A 268 -11.11 -18.85 14.68
CA ASP A 268 -12.40 -18.30 15.11
C ASP A 268 -12.61 -16.83 14.70
N HIS A 269 -11.62 -16.19 14.09
CA HIS A 269 -11.68 -14.79 13.71
C HIS A 269 -12.14 -14.64 12.27
N SER A 270 -13.00 -13.65 12.03
CA SER A 270 -13.44 -13.25 10.69
C SER A 270 -12.90 -11.87 10.37
N GLY A 271 -12.30 -11.70 9.20
CA GLY A 271 -11.77 -10.44 8.71
C GLY A 271 -12.39 -10.05 7.37
N ALA A 272 -12.32 -8.77 7.03
CA ALA A 272 -12.70 -8.25 5.74
C ALA A 272 -11.56 -7.40 5.17
N VAL A 273 -11.40 -7.43 3.84
CA VAL A 273 -10.38 -6.63 3.15
C VAL A 273 -11.09 -5.52 2.38
N SER A 274 -10.73 -4.28 2.67
CA SER A 274 -11.19 -3.10 1.93
C SER A 274 -10.02 -2.46 1.20
N PHE A 275 -10.27 -1.98 -0.02
CA PHE A 275 -9.28 -1.29 -0.84
C PHE A 275 -9.80 0.12 -1.16
N LEU A 276 -8.96 1.12 -0.90
CA LEU A 276 -9.23 2.51 -1.22
C LEU A 276 -8.13 3.02 -2.15
N GLN A 277 -8.50 3.50 -3.33
CA GLN A 277 -7.60 4.19 -4.24
C GLN A 277 -7.81 5.70 -4.13
N ILE A 278 -6.81 6.40 -3.60
CA ILE A 278 -6.84 7.86 -3.50
C ILE A 278 -6.25 8.43 -4.80
N LEU A 279 -7.11 9.06 -5.61
CA LEU A 279 -6.71 9.74 -6.85
C LEU A 279 -6.58 11.27 -6.69
N ALA A 280 -6.96 11.76 -5.51
CA ALA A 280 -6.94 13.17 -5.15
C ALA A 280 -5.50 13.73 -5.16
N PRO A 281 -5.31 14.99 -5.57
CA PRO A 281 -3.99 15.64 -5.55
C PRO A 281 -3.51 15.96 -4.13
N GLU A 282 -4.45 16.06 -3.19
CA GLU A 282 -4.18 16.39 -1.79
C GLU A 282 -4.90 15.38 -0.90
N LEU A 283 -4.26 15.05 0.22
CA LEU A 283 -4.82 14.23 1.27
C LEU A 283 -4.74 15.00 2.57
N THR A 284 -5.83 15.03 3.33
CA THR A 284 -5.81 15.64 4.66
C THR A 284 -4.89 14.84 5.58
N ASP A 285 -4.12 15.56 6.40
CA ASP A 285 -3.24 15.01 7.44
C ASP A 285 -4.00 14.19 8.50
N ARG A 286 -5.32 14.42 8.63
CA ARG A 286 -6.20 13.70 9.55
C ARG A 286 -6.65 12.32 9.08
N LEU A 287 -6.74 12.04 7.77
CA LEU A 287 -7.32 10.76 7.32
C LEU A 287 -6.55 9.55 7.88
N LEU A 288 -5.22 9.61 7.82
CA LEU A 288 -4.38 8.55 8.37
C LEU A 288 -4.49 8.48 9.90
N ALA A 289 -4.52 9.62 10.60
CA ALA A 289 -4.69 9.64 12.05
C ALA A 289 -6.02 8.98 12.46
N ASP A 290 -7.12 9.33 11.80
CA ASP A 290 -8.46 8.81 12.09
C ASP A 290 -8.54 7.29 11.85
N LEU A 291 -7.90 6.79 10.78
CA LEU A 291 -7.81 5.34 10.51
C LEU A 291 -6.98 4.60 11.57
N LEU A 292 -5.96 5.25 12.14
CA LEU A 292 -5.08 4.69 13.16
C LEU A 292 -5.62 4.81 14.58
N ASP A 293 -6.57 5.71 14.81
CA ASP A 293 -7.26 5.89 16.11
C ASP A 293 -8.50 5.00 16.26
N LEU A 294 -8.78 4.13 15.29
CA LEU A 294 -9.76 3.07 15.45
C LEU A 294 -9.41 2.17 16.64
N ASN A 295 -10.36 2.03 17.56
CA ASN A 295 -10.29 1.17 18.75
C ASN A 295 -10.51 -0.33 18.44
N ASP A 296 -10.23 -0.74 17.21
CA ASP A 296 -10.39 -2.10 16.72
C ASP A 296 -9.07 -2.66 16.20
N ALA A 297 -9.00 -3.99 16.11
CA ALA A 297 -7.87 -4.65 15.46
C ALA A 297 -7.93 -4.38 13.95
N VAL A 298 -7.04 -3.51 13.46
CA VAL A 298 -6.98 -3.08 12.06
C VAL A 298 -5.54 -3.01 11.59
N THR A 299 -5.29 -3.50 10.38
CA THR A 299 -4.03 -3.31 9.67
C THR A 299 -4.26 -2.41 8.49
N VAL A 300 -3.58 -1.26 8.46
CA VAL A 300 -3.62 -0.30 7.37
C VAL A 300 -2.33 -0.41 6.58
N ASN A 301 -2.43 -0.73 5.30
CA ASN A 301 -1.29 -0.76 4.38
C ASN A 301 -1.43 0.38 3.36
N LEU A 302 -0.47 1.29 3.37
CA LEU A 302 -0.36 2.37 2.39
C LEU A 302 0.79 2.03 1.44
N HIS A 303 0.44 1.71 0.20
CA HIS A 303 1.41 1.48 -0.86
C HIS A 303 1.73 2.81 -1.56
N ILE A 304 3.01 3.17 -1.57
CA ILE A 304 3.51 4.37 -2.20
C ILE A 304 4.29 3.93 -3.44
N GLN A 305 3.81 4.35 -4.60
CA GLN A 305 4.48 4.12 -5.87
C GLN A 305 4.94 5.46 -6.44
N SER A 306 6.25 5.67 -6.42
CA SER A 306 6.87 6.80 -7.07
C SER A 306 6.69 6.65 -8.59
N ILE A 307 6.08 7.66 -9.20
CA ILE A 307 5.87 7.70 -10.64
C ILE A 307 7.12 8.31 -11.27
N ASP A 308 7.66 7.67 -12.31
CA ASP A 308 8.75 8.25 -13.12
C ASP A 308 8.44 9.69 -13.52
N GLN A 309 9.38 10.61 -13.32
CA GLN A 309 9.18 12.06 -13.46
C GLN A 309 8.63 12.43 -14.86
N ALA A 310 9.05 11.73 -15.92
CA ALA A 310 8.52 11.94 -17.26
C ALA A 310 7.05 11.49 -17.41
N GLN A 311 6.67 10.39 -16.77
CA GLN A 311 5.27 9.96 -16.68
C GLN A 311 4.43 10.88 -15.78
N ALA A 312 4.99 11.34 -14.66
CA ALA A 312 4.35 12.29 -13.76
C ALA A 312 4.05 13.62 -14.47
N ILE A 313 5.02 14.20 -15.19
CA ILE A 313 4.81 15.42 -15.98
C ILE A 313 3.72 15.23 -17.04
N ARG A 314 3.69 14.08 -17.73
CA ARG A 314 2.62 13.77 -18.71
C ARG A 314 1.25 13.66 -18.04
N ASN A 315 1.16 13.03 -16.87
CA ASN A 315 -0.07 12.88 -16.12
C ASN A 315 -0.55 14.20 -15.53
N ILE A 316 0.35 15.04 -15.02
CA ILE A 316 0.04 16.40 -14.54
C ILE A 316 -0.44 17.26 -15.70
N LYS A 317 0.25 17.27 -16.85
CA LYS A 317 -0.21 18.01 -18.04
C LYS A 317 -1.61 17.56 -18.49
N ARG A 318 -1.89 16.25 -18.43
CA ARG A 318 -3.22 15.71 -18.74
C ARG A 318 -4.26 16.17 -17.71
N LYS A 319 -3.98 16.04 -16.41
CA LYS A 319 -4.87 16.52 -15.33
C LYS A 319 -5.14 18.02 -15.40
N MET A 320 -4.11 18.84 -15.70
CA MET A 320 -4.26 20.29 -15.87
C MET A 320 -5.13 20.62 -17.08
N SER A 321 -4.97 19.88 -18.19
CA SER A 321 -5.86 20.00 -19.35
C SER A 321 -7.29 19.59 -19.03
N ASP A 322 -7.50 18.57 -18.20
CA ASP A 322 -8.83 18.12 -17.78
C ASP A 322 -9.50 19.15 -16.86
N LEU A 323 -8.75 19.74 -15.91
CA LEU A 323 -9.23 20.84 -15.06
C LEU A 323 -9.59 22.09 -15.86
N GLN A 324 -8.74 22.49 -16.81
CA GLN A 324 -9.04 23.60 -17.72
C GLN A 324 -10.29 23.29 -18.55
N LYS A 325 -10.44 22.06 -19.03
CA LYS A 325 -11.63 21.63 -19.78
C LYS A 325 -12.89 21.68 -18.92
N MET A 326 -12.84 21.20 -17.66
CA MET A 326 -13.95 21.30 -16.72
C MET A 326 -14.32 22.76 -16.44
N THR A 327 -13.32 23.61 -16.19
CA THR A 327 -13.52 25.05 -15.97
C THR A 327 -14.18 25.71 -17.18
N ILE A 328 -13.73 25.38 -18.40
CA ILE A 328 -14.31 25.88 -19.65
C ILE A 328 -15.74 25.36 -19.85
N GLU A 329 -16.02 24.10 -19.52
CA GLU A 329 -17.36 23.52 -19.60
C GLU A 329 -18.33 24.16 -18.59
N GLU A 330 -17.86 24.42 -17.37
CA GLU A 330 -18.60 25.15 -16.34
C GLU A 330 -18.84 26.60 -16.74
N GLN A 331 -17.84 27.32 -17.26
CA GLN A 331 -18.00 28.68 -17.79
C GLN A 331 -18.99 28.70 -18.97
N LYS A 332 -18.90 27.75 -19.91
CA LYS A 332 -19.87 27.63 -21.02
C LYS A 332 -21.28 27.33 -20.52
N LYS A 333 -21.40 26.54 -19.45
CA LYS A 333 -22.70 26.25 -18.81
C LYS A 333 -23.24 27.51 -18.12
N ALA A 334 -22.41 28.25 -17.40
CA ALA A 334 -22.75 29.51 -16.72
C ALA A 334 -23.25 30.58 -17.72
N VAL A 335 -22.53 30.76 -18.84
CA VAL A 335 -22.93 31.64 -19.95
C VAL A 335 -24.26 31.23 -20.57
N ARG A 336 -24.48 29.93 -20.79
CA ARG A 336 -25.77 29.42 -21.30
C ARG A 336 -26.92 29.58 -20.32
N SER A 337 -26.64 29.62 -19.02
CA SER A 337 -27.62 29.85 -17.96
C SER A 337 -27.78 31.33 -17.56
N GLY A 338 -27.07 32.26 -18.22
CA GLY A 338 -27.25 33.71 -18.02
C GLY A 338 -26.62 34.29 -16.75
N TYR A 339 -25.67 33.59 -16.11
CA TYR A 339 -24.90 34.14 -14.98
C TYR A 339 -23.64 34.86 -15.50
N ASP A 340 -23.34 36.04 -14.93
CA ASP A 340 -22.20 36.88 -15.28
C ASP A 340 -20.86 36.21 -14.95
N MET A 341 -19.87 36.34 -15.84
CA MET A 341 -18.62 35.57 -15.82
C MET A 341 -17.57 36.07 -14.82
N ASP A 342 -17.79 37.23 -14.19
CA ASP A 342 -16.76 37.98 -13.43
C ASP A 342 -16.75 37.74 -11.91
N ILE A 343 -17.24 36.60 -11.41
CA ILE A 343 -17.22 36.32 -9.96
C ILE A 343 -15.88 35.74 -9.47
N SER A 344 -14.93 35.38 -10.36
CA SER A 344 -13.70 34.69 -9.94
C SER A 344 -12.42 35.54 -9.86
N ALA A 345 -12.45 36.84 -10.15
CA ALA A 345 -11.23 37.67 -10.18
C ALA A 345 -10.99 38.55 -8.93
N THR A 346 -11.80 38.45 -7.87
CA THR A 346 -11.58 39.27 -6.65
C THR A 346 -11.72 38.46 -5.36
N ARG A 347 -10.74 37.60 -5.08
CA ARG A 347 -10.25 37.38 -3.71
C ARG A 347 -8.73 37.25 -3.80
N SER A 348 -8.07 38.35 -3.45
CA SER A 348 -6.64 38.46 -3.19
C SER A 348 -6.26 37.65 -1.97
#